data_AF-A0A3D1R9A1-F1
#
_entry.id   AF-A0A3D1R9A1-F1
#
_cell.length_a   1.000
_cell.length_b   1.000
_cell.length_c   1.000
_cell.angle_alpha   90.00
_cell.angle_beta   90.00
_cell.angle_gamma   90.00
#
_symmetry.space_group_name_H-M   'P 1'
#
loop_
_entity.id
_entity.type
_entity.pdbx_description
1 polymer ?
#
loop_
_entity_poly.entity_id
_entity_poly.type
_entity_poly.pdbx_seq_one_letter_code
_entity_poly.pdbx_strand_id
1 'polypeptide(L)'
;LWPFVRGGRAFELASPELRRAEVSDTFHGRDLFAPAAAHLARGVPPERFGPEVADPVKLQPPRVRHEGGAVVGEILHVDHFGNLISNLTVEDLPAVDRAMLKVSVAGRTLTGIQSTYANVGAGETL
;
A
#
# COMPACT_ATOMS: atom_id res chain seq x y z
N LEU A 1 0.07 -8.45 1.64
CA LEU A 1 1.44 -8.36 2.10
C LEU A 1 1.40 -7.85 3.53
N TRP A 2 0.58 -8.49 4.36
CA TRP A 2 0.06 -8.05 5.66
C TRP A 2 -0.40 -6.56 5.75
N PRO A 3 -1.71 -6.27 5.71
CA PRO A 3 -2.83 -7.21 5.62
C PRO A 3 -3.04 -7.83 4.22
N PHE A 4 -2.36 -7.37 3.17
CA PHE A 4 -2.83 -7.57 1.77
C PHE A 4 -2.65 -8.98 1.12
N VAL A 5 -2.23 -10.03 1.86
CA VAL A 5 -1.98 -11.40 1.32
C VAL A 5 -2.49 -12.32 2.39
N ARG A 6 -3.76 -12.73 2.25
CA ARG A 6 -4.40 -13.69 3.16
C ARG A 6 -3.97 -15.10 2.75
N GLY A 7 -3.58 -15.93 3.71
CA GLY A 7 -3.19 -17.32 3.47
C GLY A 7 -1.90 -17.52 2.66
N GLY A 8 -1.08 -16.47 2.50
CA GLY A 8 0.22 -16.60 1.83
C GLY A 8 1.27 -17.20 2.75
N ARG A 9 2.24 -17.90 2.14
CA ARG A 9 3.46 -18.39 2.78
C ARG A 9 4.61 -17.43 2.48
N ALA A 10 5.53 -17.28 3.41
CA ALA A 10 6.73 -16.46 3.23
C ALA A 10 7.96 -17.34 3.27
N PHE A 11 8.97 -17.03 2.47
CA PHE A 11 10.22 -17.78 2.43
C PHE A 11 11.39 -16.82 2.46
N GLU A 12 12.44 -17.20 3.18
CA GLU A 12 13.69 -16.47 3.18
C GLU A 12 14.39 -16.62 1.84
N LEU A 13 15.00 -15.54 1.34
CA LEU A 13 15.83 -15.57 0.16
C LEU A 13 17.29 -15.92 0.53
N ALA A 14 17.53 -17.19 0.82
CA ALA A 14 18.81 -17.70 1.32
C ALA A 14 19.66 -18.41 0.24
N SER A 15 19.02 -18.91 -0.82
CA SER A 15 19.68 -19.72 -1.86
C SER A 15 20.71 -18.92 -2.68
N PRO A 16 22.02 -19.27 -2.63
CA PRO A 16 23.04 -18.58 -3.40
C PRO A 16 22.87 -18.72 -4.92
N GLU A 17 22.25 -19.80 -5.38
CA GLU A 17 22.00 -20.09 -6.81
C GLU A 17 20.98 -19.14 -7.44
N LEU A 18 20.17 -18.46 -6.63
CA LEU A 18 19.06 -17.61 -7.07
C LEU A 18 19.35 -16.11 -6.90
N ARG A 19 20.62 -15.77 -6.66
CA ARG A 19 21.14 -14.41 -6.54
C ARG A 19 22.46 -14.28 -7.29
N ARG A 20 23.02 -13.07 -7.37
CA ARG A 20 24.38 -12.90 -7.89
C ARG A 20 25.42 -13.48 -6.94
N ALA A 21 26.55 -13.91 -7.50
CA ALA A 21 27.67 -14.46 -6.75
C ALA A 21 28.20 -13.44 -5.72
N GLU A 22 28.44 -12.22 -6.18
CA GLU A 22 28.77 -11.07 -5.34
C GLU A 22 27.50 -10.28 -5.05
N VAL A 23 27.29 -9.96 -3.77
CA VAL A 23 26.18 -9.15 -3.28
C VAL A 23 26.76 -7.88 -2.68
N SER A 24 26.41 -6.73 -3.26
CA SER A 24 26.89 -5.43 -2.78
C SER A 24 26.09 -4.97 -1.55
N ASP A 25 26.77 -4.37 -0.56
CA ASP A 25 26.15 -3.89 0.68
C ASP A 25 25.06 -2.83 0.46
N THR A 26 25.13 -2.06 -0.63
CA THR A 26 24.23 -0.92 -0.89
C THR A 26 23.24 -1.15 -2.04
N PHE A 27 23.27 -2.32 -2.70
CA PHE A 27 22.44 -2.55 -3.90
C PHE A 27 21.80 -3.94 -3.97
N HIS A 28 21.20 -4.39 -2.86
CA HIS A 28 20.45 -5.65 -2.79
C HIS A 28 19.29 -5.76 -3.80
N GLY A 29 18.71 -4.64 -4.23
CA GLY A 29 17.72 -4.61 -5.33
C GLY A 29 18.21 -5.31 -6.60
N ARG A 30 19.44 -5.00 -7.02
CA ARG A 30 20.05 -5.54 -8.23
C ARG A 30 20.65 -6.93 -8.02
N ASP A 31 21.29 -7.15 -6.88
CA ASP A 31 22.13 -8.33 -6.68
C ASP A 31 21.37 -9.51 -6.04
N LEU A 32 20.32 -9.22 -5.27
CA LEU A 32 19.54 -10.20 -4.53
C LEU A 32 18.10 -10.29 -5.05
N PHE A 33 17.35 -9.18 -5.02
CA PHE A 33 15.91 -9.20 -5.29
C PHE A 33 15.56 -9.38 -6.78
N ALA A 34 16.24 -8.68 -7.70
CA ALA A 34 15.93 -8.78 -9.13
C ALA A 34 16.19 -10.19 -9.72
N PRO A 35 17.31 -10.87 -9.44
CA PRO A 35 17.52 -12.25 -9.89
C PRO A 35 16.50 -13.22 -9.28
N ALA A 36 16.21 -13.09 -7.99
CA ALA A 36 15.23 -13.94 -7.32
C ALA A 36 13.83 -13.79 -7.94
N ALA A 37 13.40 -12.55 -8.21
CA ALA A 37 12.15 -12.28 -8.90
C ALA A 37 12.12 -12.90 -10.31
N ALA A 38 13.24 -12.83 -11.05
CA ALA A 38 13.34 -13.43 -12.38
C ALA A 38 13.21 -14.98 -12.32
N HIS A 39 13.86 -15.63 -11.35
CA HIS A 39 13.72 -17.07 -11.14
C HIS A 39 12.28 -17.46 -10.74
N LEU A 40 11.66 -16.69 -9.86
CA LEU A 40 10.27 -16.93 -9.44
C LEU A 40 9.31 -16.78 -10.63
N ALA A 41 9.49 -15.74 -11.46
CA ALA A 41 8.71 -15.54 -12.68
C ALA A 41 8.90 -16.67 -13.71
N ARG A 42 10.05 -17.36 -13.69
CA ARG A 42 10.32 -18.55 -14.51
C ARG A 42 9.77 -19.85 -13.92
N GLY A 43 9.05 -19.79 -12.80
CA GLY A 43 8.38 -20.93 -12.18
C GLY A 43 9.26 -21.73 -11.20
N VAL A 44 10.39 -21.19 -10.75
CA VAL A 44 11.12 -21.81 -9.63
C VAL A 44 10.21 -21.77 -8.39
N PRO A 45 9.96 -22.91 -7.72
CA PRO A 45 9.04 -22.94 -6.58
C PRO A 45 9.63 -22.17 -5.37
N PRO A 46 8.80 -21.45 -4.58
CA PRO A 46 9.24 -20.64 -3.44
C PRO A 46 10.11 -21.39 -2.41
N GLU A 47 9.87 -22.69 -2.22
CA GLU A 47 10.62 -23.57 -1.32
C GLU A 47 12.10 -23.70 -1.69
N ARG A 48 12.46 -23.41 -2.95
CA ARG A 48 13.85 -23.43 -3.42
C ARG A 48 14.63 -22.15 -3.08
N PHE A 49 13.95 -21.10 -2.63
CA PHE A 49 14.59 -19.84 -2.26
C PHE A 49 15.17 -19.88 -0.86
N GLY A 50 14.57 -20.67 0.04
CA GLY A 50 15.04 -20.84 1.41
C GLY A 50 13.95 -21.38 2.34
N PRO A 51 14.22 -21.41 3.65
CA PRO A 51 13.26 -21.89 4.64
C PRO A 51 11.99 -21.02 4.68
N GLU A 52 10.88 -21.64 5.08
CA GLU A 52 9.63 -20.93 5.33
C GLU A 52 9.76 -20.04 6.58
N VAL A 53 9.31 -18.79 6.44
CA VAL A 53 9.33 -17.77 7.50
C VAL A 53 7.94 -17.65 8.10
N ALA A 54 7.79 -18.15 9.33
CA ALA A 54 6.51 -18.15 10.03
C ALA A 54 6.09 -16.76 10.55
N ASP A 55 7.05 -15.92 10.96
CA ASP A 55 6.79 -14.57 11.47
C ASP A 55 7.70 -13.54 10.80
N PRO A 56 7.34 -13.06 9.59
CA PRO A 56 8.09 -12.00 8.94
C PRO A 56 7.90 -10.67 9.68
N VAL A 57 8.87 -9.76 9.56
CA VAL A 57 8.74 -8.39 10.06
C VAL A 57 7.54 -7.72 9.38
N LYS A 58 6.57 -7.28 10.18
CA LYS A 58 5.35 -6.61 9.74
C LYS A 58 5.39 -5.15 10.15
N LEU A 59 5.27 -4.25 9.18
CA LEU A 59 5.01 -2.84 9.47
C LEU A 59 3.56 -2.69 9.95
N GLN A 60 3.34 -1.84 10.95
CA GLN A 60 2.00 -1.50 11.41
C GLN A 60 1.43 -0.40 10.51
N PRO A 61 0.38 -0.68 9.72
CA PRO A 61 -0.23 0.38 8.93
C PRO A 61 -0.97 1.37 9.85
N PRO A 62 -1.09 2.65 9.44
CA PRO A 62 -1.96 3.62 10.08
C PRO A 62 -3.38 3.07 10.23
N ARG A 63 -3.99 3.29 11.39
CA ARG A 63 -5.32 2.76 11.70
C ARG A 63 -6.39 3.83 11.48
N VAL A 64 -7.47 3.43 10.84
CA VAL A 64 -8.71 4.22 10.77
C VAL A 64 -9.38 4.20 12.15
N ARG A 65 -9.90 5.36 12.58
CA ARG A 65 -10.61 5.52 13.85
C ARG A 65 -12.02 6.06 13.61
N HIS A 66 -12.97 5.60 14.41
CA HIS A 66 -14.34 6.12 14.42
C HIS A 66 -14.54 6.97 15.66
N GLU A 67 -14.76 8.27 15.47
CA GLU A 67 -14.82 9.26 16.56
C GLU A 67 -15.97 10.24 16.30
N GLY A 68 -16.92 10.35 17.23
CA GLY A 68 -17.98 11.38 17.15
C GLY A 68 -18.86 11.35 15.90
N GLY A 69 -19.05 10.17 15.28
CA GLY A 69 -19.78 10.01 14.02
C GLY A 69 -18.96 10.31 12.76
N ALA A 70 -17.67 10.59 12.91
CA ALA A 70 -16.71 10.75 11.82
C ALA A 70 -15.77 9.55 11.73
N VAL A 71 -15.15 9.42 10.55
CA VAL A 71 -14.13 8.43 10.23
C VAL A 71 -12.84 9.20 10.02
N VAL A 72 -11.81 8.87 10.81
CA VAL A 72 -10.55 9.59 10.86
C VAL A 72 -9.43 8.68 10.39
N GLY A 73 -8.73 9.13 9.35
CA GLY A 73 -7.58 8.47 8.76
C GLY A 73 -6.37 9.40 8.65
N GLU A 74 -5.37 8.96 7.91
CA GLU A 74 -4.10 9.65 7.68
C GLU A 74 -3.81 9.75 6.18
N ILE A 75 -3.14 10.83 5.76
CA ILE A 75 -2.63 10.95 4.39
C ILE A 75 -1.36 10.09 4.27
N LEU A 76 -1.42 9.06 3.44
CA LEU A 76 -0.31 8.13 3.21
C LEU A 76 0.68 8.66 2.17
N HIS A 77 0.18 9.39 1.18
CA HIS A 77 1.00 9.86 0.07
C HIS A 77 0.41 11.13 -0.55
N VAL A 78 1.31 11.99 -1.02
CA VAL A 78 0.98 13.09 -1.93
C VAL A 78 1.60 12.73 -3.27
N ASP A 79 0.76 12.52 -4.26
CA ASP A 79 1.25 12.14 -5.59
C ASP A 79 1.85 13.35 -6.34
N HIS A 80 2.40 13.10 -7.52
CA HIS A 80 3.05 14.15 -8.33
C HIS A 80 2.08 15.25 -8.80
N PHE A 81 0.77 14.98 -8.85
CA PHE A 81 -0.25 15.95 -9.22
C PHE A 81 -0.76 16.76 -8.02
N GLY A 82 -0.35 16.40 -6.79
CA GLY A 82 -0.78 17.03 -5.56
C GLY A 82 -2.03 16.41 -4.93
N ASN A 83 -2.45 15.22 -5.40
CA ASN A 83 -3.56 14.51 -4.77
C ASN A 83 -3.16 13.97 -3.40
N LEU A 84 -4.08 14.05 -2.45
CA LEU A 84 -3.90 13.49 -1.11
C LEU A 84 -4.50 12.08 -1.08
N ILE A 85 -3.65 11.06 -0.98
CA ILE A 85 -4.07 9.66 -0.89
C ILE A 85 -4.11 9.27 0.58
N SER A 86 -5.30 8.97 1.11
CA SER A 86 -5.48 8.56 2.51
C SER A 86 -5.46 7.04 2.69
N ASN A 87 -5.44 6.58 3.95
CA ASN A 87 -5.64 5.18 4.30
C ASN A 87 -7.12 4.77 4.44
N LEU A 88 -8.06 5.66 4.12
CA LEU A 88 -9.49 5.37 4.18
C LEU A 88 -9.94 4.58 2.95
N THR A 89 -10.68 3.50 3.17
CA THR A 89 -11.31 2.73 2.09
C THR A 89 -12.79 3.05 1.96
N VAL A 90 -13.44 2.54 0.91
CA VAL A 90 -14.88 2.74 0.69
C VAL A 90 -15.69 2.09 1.80
N GLU A 91 -15.19 0.98 2.35
CA GLU A 91 -15.82 0.24 3.46
C GLU A 91 -15.79 1.02 4.78
N ASP A 92 -14.82 1.94 4.94
CA ASP A 92 -14.76 2.79 6.11
C ASP A 92 -15.81 3.92 6.05
N LEU A 93 -16.33 4.26 4.86
CA LEU A 93 -17.26 5.37 4.68
C LEU A 93 -18.64 5.04 5.27
N PRO A 94 -19.32 6.02 5.89
CA PRO A 94 -20.70 5.84 6.35
C PRO A 94 -21.63 5.48 5.19
N ALA A 95 -22.61 4.62 5.45
CA ALA A 95 -23.63 4.21 4.48
C ALA A 95 -24.69 5.30 4.25
N VAL A 96 -24.24 6.45 3.75
CA VAL A 96 -25.05 7.62 3.39
C VAL A 96 -24.74 8.05 1.97
N ASP A 97 -25.56 8.94 1.41
CA ASP A 97 -25.27 9.53 0.11
C ASP A 97 -23.91 10.24 0.12
N ARG A 98 -23.06 9.92 -0.87
CA ARG A 98 -21.74 10.53 -1.03
C ARG A 98 -21.80 12.04 -1.20
N ALA A 99 -22.90 12.57 -1.74
CA ALA A 99 -23.14 14.00 -1.87
C ALA A 99 -23.28 14.70 -0.49
N MET A 100 -23.65 13.96 0.55
CA MET A 100 -23.80 14.50 1.92
C MET A 100 -22.53 14.36 2.77
N LEU A 101 -21.54 13.59 2.31
CA LEU A 101 -20.30 13.39 3.06
C LEU A 101 -19.48 14.68 3.09
N LYS A 102 -18.84 14.92 4.23
CA LYS A 102 -17.89 16.01 4.42
C LYS A 102 -16.51 15.45 4.64
N VAL A 103 -15.54 15.93 3.88
CA VAL A 103 -14.12 15.57 4.01
C VAL A 103 -13.39 16.79 4.54
N SER A 104 -12.64 16.63 5.63
CA SER A 104 -11.85 17.72 6.20
C SER A 104 -10.38 17.35 6.29
N VAL A 105 -9.51 18.19 5.74
CA VAL A 105 -8.06 17.98 5.73
C VAL A 105 -7.33 19.33 5.79
N ALA A 106 -6.33 19.45 6.66
CA ALA A 106 -5.50 20.66 6.80
C ALA A 106 -6.30 21.99 6.89
N GLY A 107 -7.44 21.97 7.61
CA GLY A 107 -8.31 23.15 7.79
C GLY A 107 -9.23 23.49 6.61
N ARG A 108 -9.23 22.68 5.54
CA ARG A 108 -10.19 22.77 4.43
C ARG A 108 -11.26 21.71 4.56
N THR A 109 -12.49 22.04 4.20
CA THR A 109 -13.62 21.11 4.20
C THR A 109 -14.29 21.11 2.84
N LEU A 110 -14.49 19.92 2.30
CA LEU A 110 -15.22 19.65 1.06
C LEU A 110 -16.54 18.98 1.42
N THR A 111 -17.58 19.27 0.65
CA THR A 111 -18.89 18.62 0.79
C THR A 111 -19.22 17.93 -0.52
N GLY A 112 -19.60 16.66 -0.43
CA GLY A 112 -19.84 15.81 -1.58
C GLY A 112 -18.55 15.23 -2.14
N ILE A 113 -18.48 13.90 -2.19
CA ILE A 113 -17.38 13.18 -2.84
C ILE A 113 -17.75 12.98 -4.32
N GLN A 114 -16.93 13.49 -5.26
CA GLN A 114 -17.10 13.19 -6.69
C GLN A 114 -16.27 11.99 -7.12
N SER A 115 -16.60 11.44 -8.29
CA SER A 115 -15.91 10.28 -8.87
C SER A 115 -14.69 10.65 -9.72
N THR A 116 -14.58 11.88 -10.22
CA THR A 116 -13.53 12.29 -11.16
C THR A 116 -13.28 13.80 -11.13
N TYR A 117 -12.07 14.21 -11.52
CA TYR A 117 -11.65 15.62 -11.64
C TYR A 117 -12.51 16.44 -12.59
N ALA A 118 -13.11 15.82 -13.60
CA ALA A 118 -13.96 16.51 -14.57
C ALA A 118 -15.26 17.08 -13.97
N ASN A 119 -15.61 16.68 -12.74
CA ASN A 119 -16.83 17.10 -12.06
C ASN A 119 -16.66 18.39 -11.24
N VAL A 120 -15.48 19.00 -11.23
CA VAL A 120 -15.19 20.28 -10.56
C VAL A 120 -14.54 21.26 -11.52
N GLY A 121 -14.66 22.56 -11.23
CA GLY A 121 -14.01 23.61 -12.02
C GLY A 121 -12.49 23.52 -11.96
N ALA A 122 -11.79 24.09 -12.96
CA ALA A 122 -10.33 24.13 -12.95
C ALA A 122 -9.81 24.90 -11.72
N GLY A 123 -8.95 24.24 -10.94
CA GLY A 123 -8.40 24.80 -9.69
C GLY A 123 -9.31 24.65 -8.47
N GLU A 124 -10.52 24.11 -8.62
CA GLU A 124 -11.37 23.74 -7.50
C GLU A 124 -10.91 22.43 -6.86
N THR A 125 -11.07 22.34 -5.54
CA THR A 125 -10.69 21.13 -4.79
C THR A 125 -11.80 20.10 -4.90
N LEU A 126 -11.40 18.84 -5.11
CA LEU A 126 -12.24 17.66 -5.16
C LEU A 126 -11.99 16.75 -3.96
#